data_AF-A0A3E1P4Y2-F1
#
_entry.id   AF-A0A3E1P4Y2-F1
#
_cell.length_a   1.000
_cell.length_b   1.000
_cell.length_c   1.000
_cell.angle_alpha   90.00
_cell.angle_beta   90.00
_cell.angle_gamma   90.00
#
_symmetry.space_group_name_H-M   'P 1'
#
loop_
_entity.id
_entity.type
_entity.pdbx_description
1 polymer ?
#
loop_
_entity_poly.entity_id
_entity_poly.type
_entity_poly.pdbx_seq_one_letter_code
_entity_poly.pdbx_strand_id
1 'polypeptide(L)'
;MKSHYMVVALVICLFACKKEDKTVTVTETVHDTIYNPIPIDNAVNPDDLSAGITVGYGSRVADATFPAASADGPVIDTSYRRLYKVVEGNYLVIYPPNLSGNVAGYYVQIAGATSYFKIDYTKEKGLRNTAGARNYGDATGYVDSTIVIKMPIEIKGNRFNLIYAAYDPQNRVSLPITANVTVMPQGSAAFNDSLSGTWSYASFRSYGDGYNNEVWAQDTLKSYSQKYYTCNNGKLVESSAKTELSLTYYGFVEHRYLTFSRYNYSIKSNSAYRTLDLVNSSCTSYTYTYIPSYDASETGSISYDPSIHRLTMITENSSNTALSYISYDVIALTEHQLILAYNRYDDNSDAQYTYQYEYTK
;
A
#
# COMPACT_ATOMS: atom_id res chain seq x y z
N MET A 1 -51.16 11.42 -59.40
CA MET A 1 -51.16 12.06 -58.06
C MET A 1 -51.04 10.96 -57.02
N LYS A 2 -49.87 10.77 -56.41
CA LYS A 2 -49.60 9.74 -55.40
C LYS A 2 -49.14 10.43 -54.12
N SER A 3 -50.02 10.50 -53.12
CA SER A 3 -49.68 10.96 -51.77
C SER A 3 -48.81 9.93 -51.07
N HIS A 4 -47.62 10.33 -50.67
CA HIS A 4 -46.72 9.53 -49.84
C HIS A 4 -46.97 9.89 -48.37
N TYR A 5 -47.32 8.89 -47.56
CA TYR A 5 -47.23 8.98 -46.10
C TYR A 5 -45.78 8.71 -45.69
N MET A 6 -45.17 9.67 -45.01
CA MET A 6 -43.83 9.58 -44.45
C MET A 6 -43.94 9.00 -43.03
N VAL A 7 -43.44 7.77 -42.82
CA VAL A 7 -43.25 7.18 -41.50
C VAL A 7 -41.85 7.58 -41.01
N VAL A 8 -41.79 8.33 -39.93
CA VAL A 8 -40.54 8.67 -39.23
C VAL A 8 -40.12 7.47 -38.40
N ALA A 9 -39.05 6.79 -38.79
CA ALA A 9 -38.36 5.81 -37.97
C ALA A 9 -37.28 6.51 -37.15
N LEU A 10 -37.49 6.56 -35.83
CA LEU A 10 -36.54 7.06 -34.84
C LEU A 10 -35.38 6.05 -34.72
N VAL A 11 -34.22 6.38 -35.27
CA VAL A 11 -33.00 5.57 -35.11
C VAL A 11 -32.38 5.91 -33.76
N ILE A 12 -32.62 5.07 -32.75
CA ILE A 12 -31.85 5.08 -31.50
C ILE A 12 -30.53 4.38 -31.80
N CYS A 13 -29.47 5.15 -32.05
CA CYS A 13 -28.10 4.64 -32.09
C CYS A 13 -27.67 4.26 -30.66
N LEU A 14 -27.92 3.01 -30.28
CA LEU A 14 -27.20 2.38 -29.19
C LEU A 14 -25.74 2.22 -29.61
N PHE A 15 -24.89 3.16 -29.18
CA PHE A 15 -23.44 2.94 -29.16
C PHE A 15 -23.16 1.84 -28.13
N ALA A 16 -23.21 0.59 -28.60
CA ALA A 16 -22.57 -0.52 -27.91
C ALA A 16 -21.06 -0.31 -28.04
N CYS A 17 -20.43 0.28 -27.02
CA CYS A 17 -19.00 0.10 -26.79
C CYS A 17 -18.78 -1.39 -26.60
N LYS A 18 -18.26 -2.07 -27.63
CA LYS A 18 -17.68 -3.40 -27.47
C LYS A 18 -16.54 -3.26 -26.48
N LYS A 19 -16.76 -3.75 -25.26
CA LYS A 19 -15.73 -4.00 -24.27
C LYS A 19 -14.84 -5.10 -24.84
N GLU A 20 -13.66 -4.74 -25.34
CA GLU A 20 -12.61 -5.72 -25.57
C GLU A 20 -12.15 -6.19 -24.20
N ASP A 21 -12.36 -7.47 -23.89
CA ASP A 21 -11.77 -8.17 -22.74
C ASP A 21 -10.26 -8.33 -22.96
N LYS A 22 -9.55 -7.21 -22.98
CA LYS A 22 -8.10 -7.19 -22.85
C LYS A 22 -7.79 -7.25 -21.37
N THR A 23 -7.47 -8.46 -20.90
CA THR A 23 -6.65 -8.65 -19.72
C THR A 23 -5.41 -7.79 -19.89
N VAL A 24 -5.32 -6.66 -19.19
CA VAL A 24 -4.08 -5.90 -19.11
C VAL A 24 -3.15 -6.72 -18.23
N THR A 25 -2.42 -7.64 -18.83
CA THR A 25 -1.20 -8.15 -18.20
C THR A 25 -0.28 -6.95 -18.13
N VAL A 26 -0.13 -6.35 -16.95
CA VAL A 26 0.91 -5.34 -16.70
C VAL A 26 2.25 -6.06 -16.83
N THR A 27 2.70 -6.19 -18.07
CA THR A 27 4.09 -6.45 -18.42
C THR A 27 4.60 -5.14 -19.00
N GLU A 28 4.63 -4.10 -18.17
CA GLU A 28 5.60 -3.06 -18.43
C GLU A 28 6.95 -3.68 -18.10
N THR A 29 7.61 -4.22 -19.13
CA THR A 29 9.07 -4.31 -19.09
C THR A 29 9.55 -2.87 -19.06
N VAL A 30 9.62 -2.30 -17.85
CA VAL A 30 10.37 -1.07 -17.63
C VAL A 30 11.80 -1.48 -17.90
N HIS A 31 12.28 -1.23 -19.11
CA HIS A 31 13.69 -1.02 -19.29
C HIS A 31 14.02 0.14 -18.36
N ASP A 32 14.75 -0.15 -17.28
CA ASP A 32 15.48 0.86 -16.53
C ASP A 32 16.32 1.61 -17.57
N THR A 33 15.76 2.71 -18.08
CA THR A 33 16.50 3.59 -18.98
C THR A 33 17.61 4.16 -18.12
N ILE A 34 18.80 3.59 -18.27
CA ILE A 34 20.06 4.22 -17.91
C ILE A 34 20.01 5.61 -18.54
N TYR A 35 19.75 6.62 -17.73
CA TYR A 35 19.55 7.96 -18.23
C TYR A 35 20.78 8.83 -17.91
N ASN A 36 21.42 9.33 -18.97
CA ASN A 36 22.47 10.35 -18.96
C ASN A 36 21.95 11.64 -18.29
N PRO A 37 22.74 12.53 -17.69
CA PRO A 37 22.18 13.80 -17.20
C PRO A 37 21.58 14.65 -18.35
N ILE A 38 20.24 14.78 -18.48
CA ILE A 38 19.65 15.89 -19.26
C ILE A 38 19.87 17.15 -18.43
N PRO A 39 20.26 18.26 -19.03
CA PRO A 39 19.98 19.57 -18.48
C PRO A 39 18.53 19.65 -17.96
N ILE A 40 18.36 20.11 -16.72
CA ILE A 40 17.03 20.28 -16.13
C ILE A 40 16.42 21.57 -16.67
N ASP A 41 15.74 21.50 -17.81
CA ASP A 41 14.80 22.55 -18.20
C ASP A 41 13.67 22.60 -17.16
N ASN A 42 13.30 23.80 -16.68
CA ASN A 42 12.30 24.01 -15.61
C ASN A 42 12.65 23.40 -14.24
N ALA A 43 13.92 23.56 -13.82
CA ALA A 43 14.37 23.18 -12.49
C ALA A 43 13.59 23.92 -11.38
N VAL A 44 13.21 23.17 -10.35
CA VAL A 44 12.64 23.74 -9.13
C VAL A 44 13.73 24.46 -8.35
N ASN A 45 13.41 25.63 -7.77
CA ASN A 45 14.32 26.30 -6.84
C ASN A 45 14.55 25.39 -5.60
N PRO A 46 15.80 24.97 -5.32
CA PRO A 46 16.08 24.03 -4.23
C PRO A 46 15.66 24.52 -2.84
N ASP A 47 15.88 25.80 -2.54
CA ASP A 47 15.57 26.37 -1.23
C ASP A 47 14.07 26.55 -1.04
N ASP A 48 13.37 27.02 -2.07
CA ASP A 48 11.91 27.16 -2.05
C ASP A 48 11.24 25.78 -1.84
N LEU A 49 11.70 24.76 -2.56
CA LEU A 49 11.19 23.40 -2.40
C LEU A 49 11.55 22.82 -1.03
N SER A 50 12.80 22.99 -0.58
CA SER A 50 13.22 22.50 0.73
C SER A 50 12.46 23.18 1.88
N ALA A 51 11.96 24.40 1.70
CA ALA A 51 11.10 25.06 2.67
C ALA A 51 9.64 24.60 2.61
N GLY A 52 9.16 24.19 1.44
CA GLY A 52 7.77 23.77 1.21
C GLY A 52 7.47 22.28 1.44
N ILE A 53 8.49 21.42 1.52
CA ILE A 53 8.30 19.99 1.80
C ILE A 53 8.23 19.68 3.30
N THR A 54 7.55 18.58 3.63
CA THR A 54 7.65 17.95 4.95
C THR A 54 8.21 16.55 4.79
N VAL A 55 9.20 16.19 5.60
CA VAL A 55 9.81 14.85 5.57
C VAL A 55 9.30 14.08 6.78
N GLY A 56 8.69 12.92 6.54
CA GLY A 56 8.18 12.06 7.61
C GLY A 56 9.31 11.67 8.56
N TYR A 57 9.08 11.87 9.87
CA TYR A 57 10.08 11.63 10.92
C TYR A 57 11.38 12.44 10.77
N GLY A 58 11.37 13.44 9.88
CA GLY A 58 12.50 14.29 9.58
C GLY A 58 12.42 15.60 10.33
N SER A 59 13.54 16.03 10.92
CA SER A 59 13.72 17.41 11.37
C SER A 59 14.60 18.18 10.39
N ARG A 60 14.17 19.40 10.03
CA ARG A 60 14.94 20.28 9.16
C ARG A 60 16.15 20.83 9.92
N VAL A 61 17.32 20.75 9.30
CA VAL A 61 18.57 21.37 9.75
C VAL A 61 18.89 22.47 8.75
N ALA A 62 18.65 23.71 9.16
CA ALA A 62 18.88 24.90 8.35
C ALA A 62 20.36 25.32 8.36
N ASP A 63 20.78 25.99 7.29
CA ASP A 63 22.11 26.60 7.13
C ASP A 63 23.27 25.64 7.44
N ALA A 64 23.14 24.40 6.98
CA ALA A 64 24.06 23.33 7.32
C ALA A 64 24.56 22.59 6.09
N THR A 65 25.80 22.11 6.16
CA THR A 65 26.40 21.27 5.11
C THR A 65 25.88 19.85 5.22
N PHE A 66 25.57 19.23 4.09
CA PHE A 66 25.18 17.82 4.06
C PHE A 66 26.29 16.95 4.68
N PRO A 67 25.95 15.99 5.57
CA PRO A 67 26.96 15.18 6.25
C PRO A 67 27.87 14.43 5.27
N ALA A 68 29.18 14.47 5.55
CA ALA A 68 30.17 13.77 4.75
C ALA A 68 30.16 12.27 5.05
N ALA A 69 30.45 11.46 4.02
CA ALA A 69 30.55 10.01 4.16
C ALA A 69 31.66 9.62 5.14
N SER A 70 31.41 8.55 5.89
CA SER A 70 32.37 7.91 6.79
C SER A 70 32.91 6.63 6.16
N ALA A 71 34.16 6.26 6.45
CA ALA A 71 34.76 5.04 5.90
C ALA A 71 33.99 3.77 6.31
N ASP A 72 33.50 3.72 7.56
CA ASP A 72 32.80 2.57 8.15
C ASP A 72 31.28 2.80 8.29
N GLY A 73 30.70 3.66 7.45
CA GLY A 73 29.26 3.91 7.42
C GLY A 73 28.46 2.78 6.76
N PRO A 74 27.12 2.81 6.84
CA PRO A 74 26.26 1.90 6.07
C PRO A 74 26.54 1.99 4.57
N VAL A 75 26.29 0.90 3.84
CA VAL A 75 26.50 0.86 2.38
C VAL A 75 25.14 0.77 1.70
N ILE A 76 24.84 1.79 0.89
CA ILE A 76 23.67 1.80 0.00
C ILE A 76 24.15 1.50 -1.41
N ASP A 77 23.35 0.77 -2.20
CA ASP A 77 23.64 0.50 -3.60
C ASP A 77 23.62 1.79 -4.42
N THR A 78 24.80 2.27 -4.78
CA THR A 78 24.99 3.47 -5.61
C THR A 78 24.77 3.23 -7.10
N SER A 79 24.68 1.96 -7.53
CA SER A 79 24.31 1.60 -8.89
C SER A 79 22.81 1.76 -9.14
N TYR A 80 22.03 1.85 -8.07
CA TYR A 80 20.60 2.10 -8.10
C TYR A 80 20.29 3.55 -8.54
N ARG A 81 20.27 3.75 -9.86
CA ARG A 81 19.92 5.02 -10.49
C ARG A 81 18.45 4.99 -10.86
N ARG A 82 17.65 5.78 -10.17
CA ARG A 82 16.20 5.81 -10.37
C ARG A 82 15.66 7.20 -10.63
N LEU A 83 14.74 7.27 -11.58
CA LEU A 83 13.86 8.41 -11.77
C LEU A 83 12.58 8.17 -10.98
N TYR A 84 12.37 8.98 -9.95
CA TYR A 84 11.13 8.98 -9.20
C TYR A 84 10.13 9.93 -9.86
N LYS A 85 8.86 9.55 -9.83
CA LYS A 85 7.74 10.40 -10.23
C LYS A 85 6.90 10.68 -9.00
N VAL A 86 6.50 11.93 -8.80
CA VAL A 86 5.60 12.33 -7.72
C VAL A 86 4.55 13.29 -8.27
N VAL A 87 3.31 13.20 -7.77
CA VAL A 87 2.26 14.14 -8.13
C VAL A 87 2.28 15.32 -7.17
N GLU A 88 2.02 16.54 -7.64
CA GLU A 88 1.86 17.72 -6.80
C GLU A 88 0.87 17.48 -5.65
N GLY A 89 1.20 17.99 -4.46
CA GLY A 89 0.40 17.82 -3.24
C GLY A 89 0.39 16.41 -2.64
N ASN A 90 1.14 15.45 -3.22
CA ASN A 90 1.18 14.06 -2.77
C ASN A 90 2.55 13.69 -2.20
N TYR A 91 2.73 12.40 -1.93
CA TYR A 91 3.92 11.88 -1.29
C TYR A 91 4.92 11.29 -2.29
N LEU A 92 6.16 11.78 -2.24
CA LEU A 92 7.32 11.12 -2.80
C LEU A 92 7.79 10.06 -1.81
N VAL A 93 7.84 8.80 -2.23
CA VAL A 93 8.35 7.68 -1.43
C VAL A 93 9.59 7.12 -2.11
N ILE A 94 10.68 7.03 -1.34
CA ILE A 94 11.95 6.48 -1.78
C ILE A 94 12.25 5.24 -0.95
N TYR A 95 12.68 4.19 -1.63
CA TYR A 95 13.11 2.92 -1.04
C TYR A 95 14.63 2.79 -1.22
N PRO A 96 15.44 3.19 -0.22
CA PRO A 96 16.89 3.05 -0.32
C PRO A 96 17.31 1.57 -0.38
N PRO A 97 18.11 1.16 -1.37
CA PRO A 97 18.60 -0.21 -1.49
C PRO A 97 19.83 -0.44 -0.59
N ASN A 98 19.60 -0.74 0.69
CA ASN A 98 20.70 -1.02 1.62
C ASN A 98 21.38 -2.35 1.28
N LEU A 99 22.71 -2.32 1.16
CA LEU A 99 23.56 -3.49 0.91
C LEU A 99 24.17 -4.04 2.19
N SER A 100 24.64 -3.18 3.10
CA SER A 100 25.23 -3.63 4.37
C SER A 100 25.27 -2.54 5.44
N GLY A 101 25.55 -2.93 6.68
CA GLY A 101 25.66 -2.03 7.83
C GLY A 101 24.34 -1.85 8.58
N ASN A 102 24.40 -1.12 9.70
CA ASN A 102 23.24 -0.86 10.54
C ASN A 102 22.64 0.52 10.22
N VAL A 103 21.38 0.59 9.83
CA VAL A 103 20.70 1.86 9.51
C VAL A 103 19.86 2.33 10.69
N ALA A 104 20.14 3.54 11.20
CA ALA A 104 19.34 4.24 12.19
C ALA A 104 18.42 5.32 11.58
N GLY A 105 18.74 5.80 10.38
CA GLY A 105 18.00 6.86 9.72
C GLY A 105 18.66 7.33 8.43
N TYR A 106 18.13 8.42 7.87
CA TYR A 106 18.67 9.03 6.66
C TYR A 106 18.84 10.54 6.80
N TYR A 107 19.84 11.08 6.12
CA TYR A 107 19.92 12.49 5.76
C TYR A 107 19.35 12.69 4.37
N VAL A 108 18.58 13.76 4.16
CA VAL A 108 17.91 14.05 2.89
C VAL A 108 18.02 15.54 2.55
N GLN A 109 18.39 15.88 1.33
CA GLN A 109 18.55 17.26 0.88
C GLN A 109 18.05 17.42 -0.56
N ILE A 110 17.38 18.54 -0.85
CA ILE A 110 17.16 18.95 -2.24
C ILE A 110 18.49 19.51 -2.76
N ALA A 111 19.04 18.93 -3.83
CA ALA A 111 20.37 19.29 -4.31
C ALA A 111 20.47 20.80 -4.60
N GLY A 112 21.44 21.45 -3.96
CA GLY A 112 21.63 22.90 -4.05
C GLY A 112 20.93 23.71 -2.96
N ALA A 113 20.09 23.10 -2.11
CA ALA A 113 19.47 23.79 -0.98
C ALA A 113 20.45 23.98 0.19
N THR A 114 20.29 25.04 0.96
CA THR A 114 21.11 25.34 2.17
C THR A 114 20.70 24.56 3.41
N SER A 115 19.62 23.77 3.32
CA SER A 115 19.12 22.92 4.40
C SER A 115 19.01 21.45 3.99
N TYR A 116 19.10 20.57 4.98
CA TYR A 116 18.79 19.15 4.85
C TYR A 116 17.81 18.72 5.94
N PHE A 117 17.32 17.49 5.86
CA PHE A 117 16.46 16.86 6.86
C PHE A 117 17.17 15.66 7.46
N LYS A 118 17.15 15.53 8.79
CA LYS A 118 17.61 14.32 9.49
C LYS A 118 16.38 13.50 9.88
N ILE A 119 16.22 12.34 9.26
CA ILE A 119 15.19 11.36 9.54
C ILE A 119 15.72 10.40 10.59
N ASP A 120 15.02 10.29 11.72
CA ASP A 120 15.45 9.45 12.84
C ASP A 120 14.43 8.35 13.13
N TYR A 121 14.71 7.13 12.67
CA TYR A 121 13.77 6.03 12.86
C TYR A 121 13.84 5.39 14.24
N THR A 122 14.84 5.73 15.05
CA THR A 122 15.02 5.14 16.39
C THR A 122 14.02 5.68 17.42
N LYS A 123 13.36 6.81 17.12
CA LYS A 123 12.58 7.57 18.10
C LYS A 123 11.07 7.31 18.07
N GLU A 124 10.56 6.68 17.02
CA GLU A 124 9.12 6.65 16.76
C GLU A 124 8.59 5.21 16.64
N LYS A 125 7.42 4.95 17.22
CA LYS A 125 6.78 3.62 17.24
C LYS A 125 6.07 3.36 15.91
N GLY A 126 6.12 2.12 15.42
CA GLY A 126 5.46 1.70 14.17
C GLY A 126 6.31 1.90 12.91
N LEU A 127 7.56 2.30 13.07
CA LEU A 127 8.56 2.35 12.01
C LEU A 127 9.14 0.97 11.76
N ARG A 128 9.26 0.58 10.49
CA ARG A 128 9.76 -0.76 10.15
C ARG A 128 11.20 -0.96 10.64
N ASN A 129 11.31 -1.85 11.61
CA ASN A 129 12.51 -2.52 12.06
C ASN A 129 12.27 -4.01 11.79
N THR A 130 12.29 -4.42 10.52
CA THR A 130 12.32 -5.86 10.25
C THR A 130 13.71 -6.24 9.82
N ALA A 131 14.45 -6.87 10.74
CA ALA A 131 15.67 -7.58 10.40
C ALA A 131 15.34 -8.57 9.26
N GLY A 132 15.83 -8.29 8.05
CA GLY A 132 15.70 -9.21 6.90
C GLY A 132 14.70 -8.83 5.82
N ALA A 133 13.93 -7.73 5.90
CA ALA A 133 13.03 -7.35 4.80
C ALA A 133 13.78 -7.00 3.52
N ARG A 134 13.75 -7.92 2.53
CA ARG A 134 14.42 -7.81 1.21
C ARG A 134 15.70 -6.99 1.29
N ASN A 135 16.60 -7.37 2.20
CA ASN A 135 17.91 -6.76 2.18
C ASN A 135 18.57 -7.19 0.87
N TYR A 136 19.06 -6.23 0.10
CA TYR A 136 19.90 -6.52 -1.05
C TYR A 136 21.32 -6.97 -0.61
N GLY A 137 21.54 -7.20 0.70
CA GLY A 137 22.75 -7.76 1.29
C GLY A 137 22.66 -7.94 2.82
N ASP A 138 23.79 -7.87 3.53
CA ASP A 138 23.91 -8.15 4.98
C ASP A 138 23.60 -6.92 5.86
N ALA A 139 22.52 -6.19 5.54
CA ALA A 139 22.13 -4.97 6.26
C ALA A 139 21.25 -5.27 7.49
N THR A 140 21.33 -4.44 8.54
CA THR A 140 20.58 -4.59 9.79
C THR A 140 19.98 -3.25 10.27
N GLY A 141 19.04 -3.28 11.22
CA GLY A 141 18.35 -2.07 11.70
C GLY A 141 17.14 -1.68 10.85
N TYR A 142 16.92 -0.38 10.62
CA TYR A 142 15.76 0.18 9.90
C TYR A 142 15.96 0.18 8.37
N VAL A 143 16.49 -0.93 7.84
CA VAL A 143 16.94 -1.06 6.43
C VAL A 143 15.79 -1.15 5.42
N ASP A 144 14.60 -1.50 5.87
CA ASP A 144 13.37 -1.57 5.08
C ASP A 144 12.46 -0.35 5.27
N SER A 145 12.92 0.65 6.04
CA SER A 145 12.27 1.93 6.19
C SER A 145 12.44 2.81 4.95
N THR A 146 11.38 3.53 4.60
CA THR A 146 11.30 4.37 3.41
C THR A 146 11.42 5.84 3.78
N ILE A 147 12.00 6.63 2.88
CA ILE A 147 11.99 8.09 2.97
C ILE A 147 10.66 8.57 2.38
N VAL A 148 9.83 9.23 3.19
CA VAL A 148 8.52 9.75 2.78
C VAL A 148 8.54 11.27 2.85
N ILE A 149 8.27 11.93 1.73
CA ILE A 149 8.32 13.39 1.59
C ILE A 149 6.96 13.87 1.07
N LYS A 150 6.25 14.67 1.86
CA LYS A 150 5.04 15.37 1.44
C LYS A 150 5.43 16.54 0.55
N MET A 151 4.99 16.51 -0.70
CA MET A 151 5.20 17.58 -1.68
C MET A 151 4.16 18.69 -1.46
N PRO A 152 4.53 19.97 -1.64
CA PRO A 152 3.56 21.05 -1.65
C PRO A 152 2.59 20.93 -2.84
N ILE A 153 1.40 21.53 -2.70
CA ILE A 153 0.32 21.45 -3.69
C ILE A 153 0.62 22.21 -4.99
N GLU A 154 1.57 23.15 -4.95
CA GLU A 154 2.06 23.90 -6.10
C GLU A 154 3.58 23.90 -6.07
N ILE A 155 4.21 23.48 -7.18
CA ILE A 155 5.67 23.52 -7.34
C ILE A 155 6.00 24.30 -8.61
N LYS A 156 6.87 25.30 -8.49
CA LYS A 156 7.41 26.02 -9.65
C LYS A 156 8.53 25.20 -10.26
N GLY A 157 8.28 24.62 -11.43
CA GLY A 157 9.17 23.67 -12.09
C GLY A 157 8.69 22.24 -11.89
N ASN A 158 9.25 21.31 -12.66
CA ASN A 158 8.77 19.92 -12.68
C ASN A 158 9.86 18.89 -12.40
N ARG A 159 11.08 19.34 -12.08
CA ARG A 159 12.22 18.45 -11.86
C ARG A 159 13.17 18.98 -10.80
N PHE A 160 13.66 18.09 -9.95
CA PHE A 160 14.71 18.38 -8.99
C PHE A 160 15.52 17.12 -8.69
N ASN A 161 16.70 17.32 -8.10
CA ASN A 161 17.53 16.24 -7.59
C ASN A 161 17.41 16.16 -6.07
N LEU A 162 17.26 14.96 -5.55
CA LEU A 162 17.27 14.67 -4.12
C LEU A 162 18.56 13.92 -3.78
N ILE A 163 19.30 14.42 -2.80
CA ILE A 163 20.46 13.75 -2.23
C ILE A 163 20.02 13.05 -0.94
N TYR A 164 20.38 11.79 -0.76
CA TYR A 164 20.17 11.10 0.51
C TYR A 164 21.36 10.22 0.91
N ALA A 165 21.54 10.01 2.20
CA ALA A 165 22.57 9.13 2.76
C ALA A 165 22.05 8.47 4.04
N ALA A 166 22.37 7.20 4.26
CA ALA A 166 22.04 6.49 5.49
C ALA A 166 23.03 6.87 6.59
N TYR A 167 22.58 6.81 7.83
CA TYR A 167 23.47 6.88 8.98
C TYR A 167 23.16 5.77 9.99
N ASP A 168 24.17 5.37 10.74
CA ASP A 168 24.05 4.33 11.77
C ASP A 168 23.87 4.92 13.17
N PRO A 169 23.65 4.11 14.22
CA PRO A 169 23.50 4.63 15.58
C PRO A 169 24.71 5.42 16.12
N GLN A 170 25.89 5.28 15.51
CA GLN A 170 27.11 6.03 15.82
C GLN A 170 27.26 7.32 14.97
N ASN A 171 26.27 7.65 14.13
CA ASN A 171 26.28 8.73 13.14
C ASN A 171 27.38 8.61 12.06
N ARG A 172 27.86 7.40 11.78
CA ARG A 172 28.66 7.14 10.58
C ARG A 172 27.75 7.15 9.36
N VAL A 173 28.17 7.83 8.30
CA VAL A 173 27.31 8.16 7.15
C VAL A 173 27.73 7.39 5.91
N SER A 174 26.77 6.90 5.13
CA SER A 174 27.01 6.26 3.85
C SER A 174 27.55 7.25 2.81
N LEU A 175 28.00 6.73 1.66
CA LEU A 175 28.13 7.57 0.46
C LEU A 175 26.76 8.17 0.09
N PRO A 176 26.70 9.45 -0.30
CA PRO A 176 25.46 10.09 -0.72
C PRO A 176 25.02 9.56 -2.09
N ILE A 177 23.72 9.35 -2.24
CA ILE A 177 23.06 8.99 -3.51
C ILE A 177 22.26 10.18 -3.99
N THR A 178 22.32 10.44 -5.30
CA THR A 178 21.46 11.43 -5.97
C THR A 178 20.35 10.72 -6.73
N ALA A 179 19.11 10.93 -6.29
CA ALA A 179 17.89 10.53 -6.98
C ALA A 179 17.37 11.69 -7.84
N ASN A 180 16.86 11.37 -9.04
CA ASN A 180 16.18 12.35 -9.88
C ASN A 180 14.69 12.26 -9.63
N VAL A 181 14.01 13.39 -9.50
CA VAL A 181 12.57 13.44 -9.27
C VAL A 181 11.91 14.28 -10.35
N THR A 182 10.87 13.72 -10.97
CA THR A 182 9.94 14.47 -11.82
C THR A 182 8.61 14.67 -11.08
N VAL A 183 8.20 15.92 -10.96
CA VAL A 183 6.89 16.32 -10.45
C VAL A 183 5.90 16.31 -11.61
N MET A 184 4.79 15.61 -11.43
CA MET A 184 3.70 15.52 -12.38
C MET A 184 2.52 16.34 -11.88
N PRO A 185 1.79 17.04 -12.76
CA PRO A 185 0.56 17.71 -12.37
C PRO A 185 -0.50 16.67 -11.95
N GLN A 186 -1.45 17.12 -11.14
CA GLN A 186 -2.61 16.31 -10.79
C GLN A 186 -3.34 15.85 -12.07
N GLY A 187 -3.61 14.55 -12.15
CA GLY A 187 -4.41 13.94 -13.21
C GLY A 187 -3.67 13.00 -14.18
N SER A 188 -2.45 12.58 -13.88
CA SER A 188 -1.50 11.97 -14.83
C SER A 188 -1.16 10.48 -14.62
N ALA A 189 -1.89 9.72 -13.79
CA ALA A 189 -1.49 8.36 -13.40
C ALA A 189 -2.48 7.26 -13.81
N ALA A 190 -2.20 6.55 -14.91
CA ALA A 190 -3.03 5.45 -15.43
C ALA A 190 -3.19 4.26 -14.45
N PHE A 191 -2.18 3.99 -13.63
CA PHE A 191 -2.28 2.97 -12.57
C PHE A 191 -3.31 3.37 -11.51
N ASN A 192 -3.29 4.62 -11.06
CA ASN A 192 -4.22 5.11 -10.06
C ASN A 192 -5.67 5.08 -10.58
N ASP A 193 -5.85 5.32 -11.87
CA ASP A 193 -7.15 5.20 -12.53
C ASP A 193 -7.64 3.75 -12.54
N SER A 194 -6.74 2.77 -12.74
CA SER A 194 -7.06 1.33 -12.70
C SER A 194 -7.35 0.82 -11.28
N LEU A 195 -6.64 1.36 -10.28
CA LEU A 195 -6.82 1.01 -8.87
C LEU A 195 -8.12 1.61 -8.28
N SER A 196 -8.62 2.71 -8.85
CA SER A 196 -9.78 3.45 -8.33
C SER A 196 -11.02 2.57 -8.17
N GLY A 197 -11.78 2.81 -7.11
CA GLY A 197 -12.99 2.06 -6.74
C GLY A 197 -12.91 1.44 -5.35
N THR A 198 -13.98 0.76 -4.96
CA THR A 198 -14.06 0.04 -3.68
C THR A 198 -13.76 -1.44 -3.89
N TRP A 199 -12.87 -1.96 -3.05
CA TRP A 199 -12.39 -3.33 -3.07
C TRP A 199 -12.80 -4.01 -1.77
N SER A 200 -13.62 -5.05 -1.88
CA SER A 200 -14.07 -5.86 -0.76
C SER A 200 -13.06 -6.97 -0.50
N TYR A 201 -12.60 -7.07 0.74
CA TYR A 201 -11.70 -8.13 1.17
C TYR A 201 -12.36 -9.49 1.01
N ALA A 202 -11.69 -10.41 0.33
CA ALA A 202 -12.24 -11.71 -0.04
C ALA A 202 -11.54 -12.85 0.69
N SER A 203 -10.22 -12.88 0.63
CA SER A 203 -9.44 -14.01 1.15
C SER A 203 -8.00 -13.59 1.46
N PHE A 204 -7.29 -14.44 2.21
CA PHE A 204 -5.85 -14.31 2.38
C PHE A 204 -5.13 -15.63 2.24
N ARG A 205 -3.83 -15.54 2.01
CA ARG A 205 -2.89 -16.65 2.18
C ARG A 205 -1.64 -16.16 2.89
N SER A 206 -1.00 -17.05 3.64
CA SER A 206 0.25 -16.77 4.34
C SER A 206 1.29 -17.82 3.98
N TYR A 207 2.51 -17.37 3.73
CA TYR A 207 3.69 -18.21 3.53
C TYR A 207 4.64 -17.98 4.70
N GLY A 208 5.10 -19.03 5.38
CA GLY A 208 6.10 -18.92 6.46
C GLY A 208 6.35 -20.23 7.20
N ASP A 209 7.45 -20.28 7.95
CA ASP A 209 7.86 -21.47 8.71
C ASP A 209 6.88 -21.76 9.85
N GLY A 210 5.97 -22.69 9.62
CA GLY A 210 5.04 -23.23 10.64
C GLY A 210 3.55 -23.00 10.37
N TYR A 211 3.17 -22.14 9.41
CA TYR A 211 1.78 -21.95 8.99
C TYR A 211 1.69 -21.60 7.50
N ASN A 212 1.78 -22.63 6.65
CA ASN A 212 1.59 -22.50 5.22
C ASN A 212 0.13 -22.77 4.87
N ASN A 213 -0.67 -21.71 4.77
CA ASN A 213 -1.94 -21.78 4.05
C ASN A 213 -1.64 -21.52 2.57
N GLU A 214 -1.14 -22.55 1.87
CA GLU A 214 -0.94 -22.50 0.42
C GLU A 214 -2.27 -22.31 -0.34
N VAL A 215 -3.38 -22.60 0.34
CA VAL A 215 -4.75 -22.41 -0.13
C VAL A 215 -5.30 -21.10 0.40
N TRP A 216 -5.97 -20.33 -0.47
CA TRP A 216 -6.71 -19.13 -0.07
C TRP A 216 -7.72 -19.46 1.03
N ALA A 217 -7.50 -18.89 2.22
CA ALA A 217 -8.41 -19.00 3.33
C ALA A 217 -9.43 -17.86 3.24
N GLN A 218 -10.71 -18.19 3.28
CA GLN A 218 -11.76 -17.20 3.46
C GLN A 218 -11.69 -16.66 4.90
N ASP A 219 -11.41 -15.37 5.03
CA ASP A 219 -11.29 -14.70 6.32
C ASP A 219 -12.58 -13.99 6.75
N THR A 220 -13.61 -14.06 5.91
CA THR A 220 -14.89 -13.40 6.16
C THR A 220 -15.71 -14.10 7.24
N LEU A 221 -15.33 -15.31 7.66
CA LEU A 221 -15.99 -16.04 8.74
C LEU A 221 -15.03 -16.91 9.56
N LYS A 222 -14.84 -16.56 10.83
CA LYS A 222 -14.16 -17.39 11.83
C LYS A 222 -15.18 -18.09 12.72
N SER A 223 -15.34 -19.40 12.55
CA SER A 223 -16.24 -20.22 13.38
C SER A 223 -15.58 -20.52 14.73
N TYR A 224 -16.21 -20.11 15.84
CA TYR A 224 -15.73 -20.43 17.19
C TYR A 224 -16.39 -21.67 17.78
N SER A 225 -17.65 -21.91 17.42
CA SER A 225 -18.33 -23.14 17.77
C SER A 225 -19.15 -23.67 16.61
N GLN A 226 -18.98 -24.96 16.35
CA GLN A 226 -19.86 -25.73 15.49
C GLN A 226 -20.70 -26.64 16.38
N LYS A 227 -21.95 -26.80 16.01
CA LYS A 227 -22.89 -27.70 16.67
C LYS A 227 -23.56 -28.59 15.63
N TYR A 228 -24.07 -29.72 16.10
CA TYR A 228 -24.81 -30.66 15.27
C TYR A 228 -26.31 -30.44 15.45
N TYR A 229 -27.04 -30.57 14.35
CA TYR A 229 -28.47 -30.37 14.34
C TYR A 229 -29.17 -31.52 13.63
N THR A 230 -30.43 -31.77 13.98
CA THR A 230 -31.34 -32.58 13.19
C THR A 230 -32.49 -31.72 12.70
N CYS A 231 -33.10 -32.16 11.60
CA CYS A 231 -34.33 -31.55 11.13
C CYS A 231 -35.51 -32.27 11.75
N ASN A 232 -36.33 -31.56 12.52
CA ASN A 232 -37.59 -32.08 13.05
C ASN A 232 -38.73 -31.12 12.70
N ASN A 233 -39.70 -31.60 11.92
CA ASN A 233 -40.84 -30.81 11.45
C ASN A 233 -40.44 -29.46 10.80
N GLY A 234 -39.38 -29.46 9.98
CA GLY A 234 -38.87 -28.27 9.30
C GLY A 234 -38.08 -27.29 10.18
N LYS A 235 -37.93 -27.59 11.48
CA LYS A 235 -37.13 -26.79 12.43
C LYS A 235 -35.81 -27.47 12.77
N LEU A 236 -34.80 -26.64 13.04
CA LEU A 236 -33.52 -27.11 13.56
C LEU A 236 -33.66 -27.46 15.05
N VAL A 237 -33.20 -28.65 15.41
CA VAL A 237 -33.10 -29.09 16.80
C VAL A 237 -31.65 -29.47 17.07
N GLU A 238 -31.05 -28.91 18.13
CA GLU A 238 -29.67 -29.22 18.50
C GLU A 238 -29.53 -30.70 18.90
N SER A 239 -28.46 -31.34 18.43
CA SER A 239 -28.10 -32.72 18.71
C SER A 239 -26.77 -32.76 19.43
N SER A 240 -26.68 -33.57 20.49
CA SER A 240 -25.41 -33.88 21.16
C SER A 240 -24.54 -34.87 20.37
N ALA A 241 -25.14 -35.62 19.44
CA ALA A 241 -24.45 -36.55 18.56
C ALA A 241 -24.14 -35.90 17.21
N LYS A 242 -23.03 -36.33 16.58
CA LYS A 242 -22.63 -35.90 15.23
C LYS A 242 -23.73 -36.22 14.22
N THR A 243 -24.10 -35.22 13.42
CA THR A 243 -25.08 -35.35 12.34
C THR A 243 -24.51 -34.79 11.04
N GLU A 244 -25.22 -34.99 9.92
CA GLU A 244 -24.86 -34.39 8.63
C GLU A 244 -25.01 -32.86 8.64
N LEU A 245 -25.93 -32.33 9.44
CA LEU A 245 -26.12 -30.90 9.62
C LEU A 245 -25.20 -30.37 10.73
N SER A 246 -23.96 -30.08 10.37
CA SER A 246 -23.02 -29.35 11.21
C SER A 246 -23.02 -27.87 10.80
N LEU A 247 -23.50 -27.00 11.69
CA LEU A 247 -23.61 -25.56 11.43
C LEU A 247 -22.78 -24.78 12.45
N THR A 248 -22.20 -23.67 12.01
CA THR A 248 -21.61 -22.68 12.92
C THR A 248 -22.72 -22.10 13.79
N TYR A 249 -22.67 -22.37 15.09
CA TYR A 249 -23.59 -21.77 16.07
C TYR A 249 -23.14 -20.37 16.46
N TYR A 250 -21.84 -20.19 16.72
CA TYR A 250 -21.26 -18.91 17.08
C TYR A 250 -19.98 -18.68 16.29
N GLY A 251 -19.87 -17.51 15.68
CA GLY A 251 -18.71 -17.13 14.89
C GLY A 251 -18.52 -15.63 14.85
N PHE A 252 -17.40 -15.24 14.27
CA PHE A 252 -17.03 -13.85 14.01
C PHE A 252 -16.97 -13.64 12.51
N VAL A 253 -17.56 -12.54 12.06
CA VAL A 253 -17.56 -12.11 10.67
C VAL A 253 -16.86 -10.76 10.62
N GLU A 254 -15.89 -10.64 9.73
CA GLU A 254 -15.22 -9.38 9.44
C GLU A 254 -15.47 -9.01 7.97
N HIS A 255 -15.84 -7.75 7.77
CA HIS A 255 -15.89 -7.13 6.46
C HIS A 255 -14.87 -6.01 6.47
N ARG A 256 -14.02 -6.00 5.45
CA ARG A 256 -13.05 -4.94 5.21
C ARG A 256 -13.19 -4.45 3.78
N TYR A 257 -13.33 -3.15 3.62
CA TYR A 257 -13.43 -2.47 2.35
C TYR A 257 -12.28 -1.49 2.20
N LEU A 258 -11.62 -1.54 1.06
CA LEU A 258 -10.54 -0.64 0.70
C LEU A 258 -11.00 0.19 -0.50
N THR A 259 -11.26 1.47 -0.29
CA THR A 259 -11.69 2.37 -1.36
C THR A 259 -10.54 3.24 -1.79
N PHE A 260 -10.16 3.16 -3.05
CA PHE A 260 -9.19 4.06 -3.66
C PHE A 260 -9.91 5.12 -4.48
N SER A 261 -9.58 6.36 -4.17
CA SER A 261 -9.67 7.46 -5.13
C SER A 261 -8.33 7.61 -5.83
N ARG A 262 -8.22 8.56 -6.76
CA ARG A 262 -7.02 8.75 -7.58
C ARG A 262 -5.72 8.91 -6.80
N TYR A 263 -5.76 9.52 -5.62
CA TYR A 263 -4.55 9.77 -4.81
C TYR A 263 -4.71 9.46 -3.33
N ASN A 264 -5.91 9.05 -2.93
CA ASN A 264 -6.24 8.80 -1.54
C ASN A 264 -6.92 7.45 -1.39
N TYR A 265 -6.81 6.86 -0.22
CA TYR A 265 -7.54 5.67 0.16
C TYR A 265 -8.43 5.93 1.37
N SER A 266 -9.42 5.08 1.52
CA SER A 266 -10.08 4.84 2.80
C SER A 266 -10.20 3.35 3.06
N ILE A 267 -10.02 2.96 4.32
CA ILE A 267 -10.31 1.62 4.82
C ILE A 267 -11.56 1.75 5.68
N LYS A 268 -12.51 0.84 5.47
CA LYS A 268 -13.61 0.62 6.40
C LYS A 268 -13.59 -0.84 6.83
N SER A 269 -13.46 -1.08 8.13
CA SER A 269 -13.51 -2.41 8.72
C SER A 269 -14.68 -2.47 9.69
N ASN A 270 -15.60 -3.38 9.47
CA ASN A 270 -16.70 -3.66 10.36
C ASN A 270 -16.72 -5.15 10.70
N SER A 271 -16.85 -5.47 11.97
CA SER A 271 -16.98 -6.86 12.41
C SER A 271 -18.16 -7.04 13.33
N ALA A 272 -18.70 -8.25 13.30
CA ALA A 272 -19.81 -8.65 14.14
C ALA A 272 -19.61 -10.10 14.59
N TYR A 273 -20.00 -10.36 15.82
CA TYR A 273 -20.28 -11.73 16.21
C TYR A 273 -21.64 -12.12 15.66
N ARG A 274 -21.75 -13.36 15.18
CA ARG A 274 -23.02 -13.92 14.76
C ARG A 274 -23.34 -15.17 15.57
N THR A 275 -24.62 -15.29 15.93
CA THR A 275 -25.14 -16.48 16.60
C THR A 275 -26.32 -17.02 15.79
N LEU A 276 -26.35 -18.33 15.57
CA LEU A 276 -27.46 -18.99 14.88
C LEU A 276 -28.73 -18.84 15.71
N ASP A 277 -29.75 -18.21 15.12
CA ASP A 277 -31.05 -18.04 15.74
C ASP A 277 -31.92 -19.27 15.44
N LEU A 278 -31.99 -20.19 16.39
CA LEU A 278 -32.77 -21.42 16.24
C LEU A 278 -34.28 -21.18 16.15
N VAL A 279 -34.78 -20.05 16.67
CA VAL A 279 -36.21 -19.74 16.65
C VAL A 279 -36.64 -19.33 15.24
N ASN A 280 -35.82 -18.51 14.58
CA ASN A 280 -36.09 -17.97 13.24
C ASN A 280 -35.42 -18.77 12.11
N SER A 281 -34.73 -19.86 12.42
CA SER A 281 -34.13 -20.76 11.43
C SER A 281 -35.05 -21.95 11.11
N SER A 282 -34.88 -22.48 9.92
CA SER A 282 -35.49 -23.72 9.43
C SER A 282 -34.41 -24.69 8.97
N CYS A 283 -34.79 -25.90 8.59
CA CYS A 283 -33.83 -26.89 8.09
C CYS A 283 -33.18 -26.49 6.75
N THR A 284 -33.80 -25.59 5.98
CA THR A 284 -33.35 -25.18 4.64
C THR A 284 -32.94 -23.70 4.55
N SER A 285 -33.17 -22.91 5.60
CA SER A 285 -32.81 -21.50 5.67
C SER A 285 -32.36 -21.14 7.08
N TYR A 286 -31.13 -20.62 7.20
CA TYR A 286 -30.49 -20.34 8.49
C TYR A 286 -30.44 -18.84 8.73
N THR A 287 -31.00 -18.43 9.85
CA THR A 287 -31.04 -17.04 10.29
C THR A 287 -29.99 -16.82 11.37
N TYR A 288 -29.22 -15.76 11.24
CA TYR A 288 -28.18 -15.39 12.19
C TYR A 288 -28.49 -14.02 12.79
N THR A 289 -28.38 -13.92 14.11
CA THR A 289 -28.40 -12.64 14.81
C THR A 289 -26.98 -12.09 14.87
N TYR A 290 -26.81 -10.83 14.48
CA TYR A 290 -25.52 -10.15 14.46
C TYR A 290 -25.41 -9.17 15.64
N ILE A 291 -24.28 -9.22 16.33
CA ILE A 291 -23.90 -8.31 17.41
C ILE A 291 -22.67 -7.55 16.92
N PRO A 292 -22.78 -6.25 16.60
CA PRO A 292 -21.63 -5.45 16.19
C PRO A 292 -20.52 -5.52 17.25
N SER A 293 -19.29 -5.70 16.80
CA SER A 293 -18.11 -5.81 17.68
C SER A 293 -17.09 -4.71 17.45
N TYR A 294 -16.93 -4.27 16.20
CA TYR A 294 -15.89 -3.31 15.82
C TYR A 294 -16.35 -2.54 14.59
N ASP A 295 -16.13 -1.24 14.60
CA ASP A 295 -16.27 -0.37 13.44
C ASP A 295 -15.09 0.60 13.45
N ALA A 296 -14.29 0.58 12.41
CA ALA A 296 -13.16 1.48 12.25
C ALA A 296 -13.05 1.97 10.82
N SER A 297 -12.63 3.22 10.72
CA SER A 297 -12.33 3.87 9.46
C SER A 297 -10.95 4.51 9.51
N GLU A 298 -10.21 4.36 8.43
CA GLU A 298 -8.94 5.03 8.22
C GLU A 298 -8.96 5.72 6.86
N THR A 299 -8.30 6.86 6.74
CA THR A 299 -8.12 7.57 5.47
C THR A 299 -6.68 8.01 5.33
N GLY A 300 -6.18 8.05 4.11
CA GLY A 300 -4.83 8.53 3.85
C GLY A 300 -4.57 8.71 2.37
N SER A 301 -3.30 8.93 2.03
CA SER A 301 -2.83 9.08 0.66
C SER A 301 -2.15 7.82 0.16
N ILE A 302 -2.08 7.65 -1.17
CA ILE A 302 -1.36 6.55 -1.80
C ILE A 302 -0.18 7.08 -2.61
N SER A 303 0.88 6.28 -2.66
CA SER A 303 1.98 6.43 -3.61
C SER A 303 2.21 5.09 -4.27
N TYR A 304 2.31 5.05 -5.60
CA TYR A 304 2.59 3.82 -6.33
C TYR A 304 3.84 3.95 -7.16
N ASP A 305 4.65 2.92 -7.08
CA ASP A 305 5.93 2.83 -7.72
C ASP A 305 5.94 1.66 -8.73
N PRO A 306 5.77 1.95 -10.04
CA PRO A 306 5.54 0.91 -11.04
C PRO A 306 6.75 0.02 -11.29
N SER A 307 7.99 0.52 -11.18
CA SER A 307 9.15 -0.30 -11.55
C SER A 307 9.49 -1.38 -10.54
N ILE A 308 8.97 -1.29 -9.31
CA ILE A 308 9.06 -2.35 -8.29
C ILE A 308 7.68 -2.87 -7.88
N HIS A 309 6.61 -2.46 -8.58
CA HIS A 309 5.22 -2.81 -8.30
C HIS A 309 4.84 -2.60 -6.82
N ARG A 310 5.18 -1.44 -6.24
CA ARG A 310 4.97 -1.20 -4.81
C ARG A 310 3.98 -0.07 -4.55
N LEU A 311 2.91 -0.38 -3.83
CA LEU A 311 1.90 0.55 -3.36
C LEU A 311 2.16 0.89 -1.89
N THR A 312 2.38 2.16 -1.57
CA THR A 312 2.44 2.66 -0.19
C THR A 312 1.16 3.40 0.15
N MET A 313 0.54 2.99 1.24
CA MET A 313 -0.58 3.69 1.87
C MET A 313 -0.04 4.47 3.06
N ILE A 314 -0.33 5.77 3.11
CA ILE A 314 0.23 6.73 4.06
C ILE A 314 -0.92 7.37 4.84
N THR A 315 -0.94 7.16 6.15
CA THR A 315 -1.90 7.75 7.08
C THR A 315 -1.26 8.98 7.73
N GLU A 316 -1.94 10.12 7.65
CA GLU A 316 -1.56 11.31 8.40
C GLU A 316 -2.09 11.19 9.83
N ASN A 317 -1.21 11.23 10.83
CA ASN A 317 -1.64 11.40 12.22
C ASN A 317 -1.79 12.90 12.55
N SER A 318 -2.24 13.19 13.77
CA SER A 318 -2.51 14.56 14.23
C SER A 318 -1.30 15.52 14.21
N SER A 319 -0.08 15.03 13.96
CA SER A 319 1.08 15.86 13.64
C SER A 319 1.62 15.52 12.25
N ASN A 320 1.87 16.55 11.43
CA ASN A 320 2.42 16.41 10.07
C ASN A 320 3.82 15.76 10.03
N THR A 321 4.45 15.59 11.19
CA THR A 321 5.77 14.96 11.36
C THR A 321 5.69 13.48 11.70
N ALA A 322 4.54 12.99 12.20
CA ALA A 322 4.30 11.58 12.53
C ALA A 322 3.38 10.94 11.47
N LEU A 323 3.97 10.44 10.39
CA LEU A 323 3.25 9.76 9.32
C LEU A 323 3.35 8.25 9.49
N SER A 324 2.25 7.51 9.63
CA SER A 324 2.31 6.04 9.52
C SER A 324 2.17 5.63 8.06
N TYR A 325 2.86 4.56 7.66
CA TYR A 325 2.71 4.03 6.32
C TYR A 325 2.85 2.51 6.31
N ILE A 326 2.20 1.89 5.34
CA ILE A 326 2.37 0.47 5.00
C ILE A 326 2.60 0.35 3.50
N SER A 327 3.56 -0.51 3.12
CA SER A 327 3.87 -0.77 1.72
C SER A 327 3.52 -2.21 1.36
N TYR A 328 2.85 -2.36 0.23
CA TYR A 328 2.44 -3.62 -0.35
C TYR A 328 3.10 -3.81 -1.71
N ASP A 329 3.54 -5.04 -1.99
CA ASP A 329 3.83 -5.45 -3.36
C ASP A 329 2.49 -5.76 -4.05
N VAL A 330 2.23 -5.12 -5.19
CA VAL A 330 1.03 -5.34 -6.00
C VAL A 330 1.29 -6.55 -6.88
N ILE A 331 0.69 -7.68 -6.53
CA ILE A 331 0.86 -8.95 -7.24
C ILE A 331 -0.07 -9.03 -8.45
N ALA A 332 -1.30 -8.54 -8.32
CA ALA A 332 -2.27 -8.50 -9.39
C ALA A 332 -3.21 -7.29 -9.24
N LEU A 333 -3.53 -6.66 -10.37
CA LEU A 333 -4.58 -5.64 -10.48
C LEU A 333 -5.31 -5.85 -11.81
N THR A 334 -6.59 -6.20 -11.73
CA THR A 334 -7.50 -6.37 -12.87
C THR A 334 -8.77 -5.54 -12.63
N GLU A 335 -9.80 -5.68 -13.48
CA GLU A 335 -11.09 -5.03 -13.24
C GLU A 335 -11.81 -5.59 -11.99
N HIS A 336 -11.56 -6.85 -11.63
CA HIS A 336 -12.33 -7.56 -10.60
C HIS A 336 -11.48 -8.08 -9.43
N GLN A 337 -10.16 -8.05 -9.55
CA GLN A 337 -9.25 -8.62 -8.56
C GLN A 337 -8.07 -7.69 -8.27
N LEU A 338 -7.80 -7.51 -6.98
CA LEU A 338 -6.60 -6.87 -6.46
C LEU A 338 -5.94 -7.83 -5.48
N ILE A 339 -4.65 -8.14 -5.70
CA ILE A 339 -3.85 -8.95 -4.78
C ILE A 339 -2.69 -8.09 -4.27
N LEU A 340 -2.71 -7.83 -2.97
CA LEU A 340 -1.67 -7.10 -2.26
C LEU A 340 -0.87 -8.07 -1.38
N ALA A 341 0.45 -8.04 -1.50
CA ALA A 341 1.35 -8.80 -0.64
C ALA A 341 2.08 -7.89 0.33
N TYR A 342 2.17 -8.29 1.59
CA TYR A 342 2.96 -7.62 2.61
C TYR A 342 3.75 -8.65 3.40
N ASN A 343 5.05 -8.36 3.59
CA ASN A 343 5.93 -9.18 4.40
C ASN A 343 5.91 -8.66 5.84
N ARG A 344 5.54 -9.54 6.76
CA ARG A 344 5.63 -9.35 8.21
C ARG A 344 6.75 -10.23 8.73
N TYR A 345 7.63 -9.65 9.53
CA TYR A 345 8.54 -10.42 10.39
C TYR A 345 7.96 -10.38 11.80
N ASP A 346 7.99 -11.52 12.48
CA ASP A 346 7.65 -11.57 13.90
C ASP A 346 8.88 -11.12 14.69
N ASP A 347 8.72 -10.13 15.57
CA ASP A 347 9.81 -9.57 16.39
C ASP A 347 10.51 -10.65 17.25
N ASN A 348 9.90 -11.84 17.40
CA ASN A 348 10.42 -12.95 18.20
C ASN A 348 10.88 -14.17 17.38
N SER A 349 10.90 -14.12 16.04
CA SER A 349 11.38 -15.24 15.22
C SER A 349 11.99 -14.80 13.90
N ASP A 350 12.98 -15.56 13.41
CA ASP A 350 13.51 -15.43 12.05
C ASP A 350 12.48 -15.83 10.96
N ALA A 351 11.25 -16.20 11.35
CA ALA A 351 10.20 -16.58 10.42
C ALA A 351 9.67 -15.36 9.67
N GLN A 352 9.88 -15.35 8.36
CA GLN A 352 9.28 -14.40 7.44
C GLN A 352 7.89 -14.88 7.05
N TYR A 353 6.86 -14.09 7.38
CA TYR A 353 5.51 -14.32 6.89
C TYR A 353 5.20 -13.39 5.71
N THR A 354 4.95 -13.97 4.54
CA THR A 354 4.35 -13.22 3.43
C THR A 354 2.85 -13.39 3.49
N TYR A 355 2.12 -12.31 3.78
CA TYR A 355 0.67 -12.28 3.69
C TYR A 355 0.27 -11.76 2.32
N GLN A 356 -0.64 -12.46 1.64
CA GLN A 356 -1.31 -11.93 0.47
C GLN A 356 -2.79 -11.80 0.76
N TYR A 357 -3.34 -10.64 0.43
CA TYR A 357 -4.73 -10.29 0.61
C TYR A 357 -5.36 -10.12 -0.76
N GLU A 358 -6.40 -10.89 -1.02
CA GLU A 358 -7.23 -10.77 -2.19
C GLU A 358 -8.42 -9.85 -1.88
N TYR A 359 -8.67 -8.93 -2.80
CA TYR A 359 -9.85 -8.11 -2.81
C TYR A 359 -10.57 -8.21 -4.14
N THR A 360 -11.89 -8.06 -4.09
CA THR A 360 -12.79 -8.12 -5.24
C THR A 360 -13.62 -6.84 -5.35
N LYS A 361 -13.94 -6.43 -6.58
CA LYS A 361 -14.67 -5.19 -6.87
C LYS A 361 -16.18 -5.41 -6.96
#